data_AF-A0AAU0U3X0-F1
#
_entry.id   AF-A0AAU0U3X0-F1
#
_cell.length_a   1.000
_cell.length_b   1.000
_cell.length_c   1.000
_cell.angle_alpha   90.00
_cell.angle_beta   90.00
_cell.angle_gamma   90.00
#
_symmetry.space_group_name_H-M   'P 1'
#
loop_
_entity.id
_entity.type
_entity.pdbx_description
1 polymer ?
#
loop_
_entity_poly.entity_id
_entity_poly.type
_entity_poly.pdbx_seq_one_letter_code
_entity_poly.pdbx_strand_id
1 'polypeptide(L)'
;MLELRPSCEHCNVALPADSAQAMICSYECTFCADCVDKVLGNVCPNCGGGFAPRPVRPSHVDVGGSTLAQNPMSAVVRHRPVDPPTQAQLIATIGAIAAEHR
;
A
#
# COMPACT_ATOMS: atom_id res chain seq x y z
N MET A 1 -12.95 5.64 -7.00
CA MET A 1 -12.70 5.83 -5.56
C MET A 1 -11.65 4.81 -5.17
N LEU A 2 -10.60 5.21 -4.43
CA LEU A 2 -9.52 4.32 -4.01
C LEU A 2 -10.06 3.05 -3.34
N GLU A 3 -9.59 1.89 -3.79
CA GLU A 3 -9.92 0.60 -3.20
C GLU A 3 -9.14 0.44 -1.89
N LEU A 4 -9.81 0.52 -0.73
CA LEU A 4 -9.15 0.21 0.54
C LEU A 4 -8.92 -1.31 0.60
N ARG A 5 -7.72 -1.76 0.23
CA ARG A 5 -7.36 -3.18 0.27
C ARG A 5 -7.23 -3.66 1.72
N PRO A 6 -7.76 -4.85 2.06
CA PRO A 6 -7.90 -5.30 3.45
C PRO A 6 -6.65 -5.96 4.01
N SER A 7 -5.61 -6.22 3.20
CA SER A 7 -4.39 -6.87 3.66
C SER A 7 -3.15 -6.46 2.87
N CYS A 8 -1.98 -6.71 3.46
CA CYS A 8 -0.69 -6.55 2.80
C CYS A 8 -0.52 -7.57 1.68
N GLU A 9 -0.13 -7.12 0.48
CA GLU A 9 0.04 -8.02 -0.65
C GLU A 9 1.21 -9.00 -0.45
N HIS A 10 2.22 -8.67 0.37
CA HIS A 10 3.36 -9.55 0.63
C HIS A 10 3.09 -10.59 1.73
N CYS A 11 2.85 -10.13 2.97
CA CYS A 11 2.75 -11.00 4.15
C CYS A 11 1.31 -11.34 4.57
N ASN A 12 0.30 -10.82 3.85
CA ASN A 12 -1.12 -11.00 4.14
C ASN A 12 -1.59 -10.51 5.52
N VAL A 13 -0.80 -9.71 6.25
CA VAL A 13 -1.28 -9.10 7.50
C VAL A 13 -2.51 -8.24 7.22
N ALA A 14 -3.50 -8.29 8.11
CA ALA A 14 -4.71 -7.48 8.00
C ALA A 14 -4.37 -5.99 8.08
N LEU A 15 -4.96 -5.22 7.17
CA LEU A 15 -4.86 -3.77 7.08
C LEU A 15 -6.28 -3.19 7.08
N PRO A 16 -6.95 -3.15 8.25
CA PRO A 16 -8.31 -2.60 8.38
C PRO A 16 -8.37 -1.14 7.90
N ALA A 17 -9.56 -0.61 7.64
CA ALA A 17 -9.76 0.70 7.02
C ALA A 17 -9.07 1.87 7.75
N ASP A 18 -8.91 1.75 9.07
CA ASP A 18 -8.28 2.68 10.00
C ASP A 18 -6.80 2.34 10.33
N SER A 19 -6.23 1.33 9.67
CA SER A 19 -4.85 0.92 9.91
C SER A 19 -3.84 2.01 9.58
N ALA A 20 -3.10 2.45 10.60
CA ALA A 20 -1.94 3.35 10.44
C ALA A 20 -0.74 2.67 9.75
N GLN A 21 -0.74 1.33 9.67
CA GLN A 21 0.35 0.56 9.06
C GLN A 21 0.16 0.36 7.56
N ALA A 22 -0.98 0.75 6.98
CA ALA A 22 -1.24 0.56 5.57
C ALA A 22 -0.46 1.61 4.75
N MET A 23 0.39 1.12 3.85
CA MET A 23 1.13 1.92 2.88
C MET A 23 0.58 1.63 1.49
N ILE A 24 0.52 2.66 0.63
CA ILE A 24 -0.05 2.55 -0.71
C ILE A 24 0.83 3.26 -1.75
N CYS A 25 0.91 2.72 -2.97
CA CYS A 25 1.48 3.41 -4.12
C CYS A 25 0.39 4.10 -4.97
N SER A 26 0.77 4.85 -6.00
CA SER A 26 -0.15 5.55 -6.91
C SER A 26 -1.10 4.63 -7.69
N TYR A 27 -0.72 3.36 -7.88
CA TYR A 27 -1.53 2.33 -8.52
C TYR A 27 -2.32 1.46 -7.53
N GLU A 28 -2.46 1.94 -6.29
CA GLU A 28 -3.24 1.32 -5.22
C GLU A 28 -2.70 -0.05 -4.75
N CYS A 29 -1.43 -0.37 -5.03
CA CYS A 29 -0.78 -1.54 -4.41
C CYS A 29 -0.60 -1.28 -2.91
N THR A 30 -1.00 -2.22 -2.06
CA THR A 30 -1.08 -2.01 -0.62
C THR A 30 -0.17 -2.97 0.15
N PHE A 31 0.71 -2.42 0.98
CA PHE A 31 1.63 -3.20 1.82
C PHE A 31 1.61 -2.66 3.25
N CYS A 32 2.03 -3.46 4.23
CA CYS A 32 2.24 -2.93 5.57
C CYS A 32 3.57 -2.16 5.65
N ALA A 33 3.66 -1.20 6.58
CA ALA A 33 4.86 -0.41 6.84
C ALA A 33 6.11 -1.28 7.04
N ASP A 34 5.99 -2.40 7.77
CA ASP A 34 7.09 -3.35 7.96
C ASP A 34 7.62 -3.95 6.65
N CYS A 35 6.73 -4.32 5.72
CA CYS A 35 7.16 -4.82 4.41
C CYS A 35 7.80 -3.72 3.57
N VAL A 36 7.22 -2.51 3.59
CA VAL A 36 7.78 -1.36 2.86
C VAL A 36 9.21 -1.06 3.30
N ASP A 37 9.46 -1.08 4.61
CA ASP A 37 10.76 -0.80 5.22
C ASP A 37 11.74 -1.97 5.02
N LYS A 38 11.36 -3.19 5.43
CA LYS A 38 12.30 -4.32 5.57
C LYS A 38 12.45 -5.18 4.33
N VAL A 39 11.44 -5.21 3.46
CA VAL A 39 11.39 -6.11 2.30
C VAL A 39 11.47 -5.34 0.99
N LEU A 40 10.74 -4.23 0.88
CA LEU A 40 10.57 -3.51 -0.38
C LEU A 40 11.54 -2.34 -0.55
N GLY A 41 12.14 -1.83 0.52
CA GLY A 41 13.09 -0.71 0.46
C GLY A 41 12.49 0.55 -0.17
N ASN A 42 11.20 0.80 0.08
CA ASN A 42 10.42 1.86 -0.58
C ASN A 42 10.41 1.79 -2.13
N VAL A 43 10.48 0.58 -2.69
CA VAL A 43 10.34 0.30 -4.13
C VAL A 43 9.18 -0.67 -4.34
N CYS A 44 8.13 -0.22 -5.01
CA CYS A 44 6.96 -1.07 -5.26
C CYS A 44 7.32 -2.23 -6.20
N PRO A 45 7.07 -3.49 -5.82
CA PRO A 45 7.41 -4.67 -6.64
C PRO A 45 6.58 -4.72 -7.93
N ASN A 46 5.42 -4.04 -7.96
CA ASN A 46 4.47 -4.08 -9.06
C ASN A 46 4.67 -2.94 -10.08
N CYS A 47 5.21 -1.79 -9.65
CA CYS A 47 5.29 -0.58 -10.50
C CYS A 47 6.58 0.24 -10.36
N GLY A 48 7.51 -0.13 -9.47
CA GLY A 48 8.78 0.59 -9.24
C GLY A 48 8.69 1.90 -8.46
N GLY A 49 7.49 2.48 -8.33
CA GLY A 49 7.25 3.72 -7.57
C GLY A 49 7.46 3.59 -6.05
N GLY A 50 7.38 4.71 -5.34
CA GLY A 50 7.42 4.73 -3.87
C GLY A 50 6.08 4.47 -3.20
N PHE A 51 6.10 4.55 -1.86
CA PHE A 51 4.93 4.39 -1.00
C PHE A 51 4.65 5.62 -0.15
N ALA A 52 3.37 5.85 0.14
CA ALA A 52 2.90 6.81 1.12
C ALA A 52 1.94 6.13 2.12
N PRO A 53 1.75 6.69 3.33
CA PRO A 53 0.70 6.23 4.23
C PRO A 53 -0.67 6.29 3.54
N ARG A 54 -1.43 5.20 3.61
CA ARG A 54 -2.78 5.13 3.03
C ARG A 54 -3.71 6.02 3.86
N PRO A 55 -4.37 7.04 3.28
CA PRO A 55 -5.31 7.88 4.02
C PRO A 55 -6.46 7.05 4.62
N VAL A 56 -6.82 7.35 5.87
CA VAL A 56 -7.97 6.75 6.54
C VAL A 56 -9.25 7.41 6.04
N ARG A 57 -10.25 6.59 5.68
CA ARG A 57 -11.55 7.09 5.24
C ARG A 57 -12.36 7.56 6.47
N PRO A 58 -12.94 8.77 6.46
CA PRO A 58 -13.71 9.27 7.60
C PRO A 58 -14.88 8.36 7.97
N SER A 59 -15.15 8.26 9.27
CA SER A 59 -16.32 7.55 9.80
C SER A 59 -17.61 8.36 9.73
N HIS A 60 -17.52 9.70 9.71
CA HIS A 60 -18.66 10.62 9.70
C HIS A 60 -18.52 11.68 8.59
N VAL A 61 -19.65 12.28 8.19
CA VAL A 61 -19.69 13.36 7.20
C VAL A 61 -19.64 14.71 7.92
N ASP A 62 -18.44 15.23 8.16
CA ASP A 62 -18.29 16.57 8.75
C ASP A 62 -18.38 17.68 7.70
N VAL A 63 -18.04 17.36 6.45
CA VAL A 63 -18.17 18.24 5.28
C VAL A 63 -18.87 17.41 4.20
N GLY A 64 -19.95 17.93 3.60
CA GLY A 64 -20.89 17.20 2.73
C GLY A 64 -20.28 16.27 1.67
N GLY A 65 -19.91 15.06 2.10
CA GLY A 65 -19.04 14.13 1.39
C GLY A 65 -19.28 12.67 1.78
N SER A 66 -18.29 11.80 1.52
CA SER A 66 -18.42 10.35 1.63
C SER A 66 -17.72 9.75 2.85
N THR A 67 -18.31 8.71 3.43
CA THR A 67 -17.80 7.97 4.61
C THR A 67 -17.40 6.54 4.29
N LEU A 68 -16.78 5.87 5.27
CA LEU A 68 -16.54 4.44 5.26
C LEU A 68 -17.82 3.60 5.19
N ALA A 69 -18.95 4.08 5.73
CA ALA A 69 -20.22 3.36 5.63
C ALA A 69 -20.75 3.35 4.18
N GLN A 70 -20.63 4.48 3.47
CA GLN A 70 -21.08 4.61 2.08
C GLN A 70 -20.12 3.96 1.08
N ASN A 71 -18.83 4.02 1.38
CA ASN A 71 -17.79 3.38 0.60
C ASN A 71 -17.03 2.48 1.56
N PRO A 72 -17.37 1.18 1.67
CA PRO A 72 -16.68 0.28 2.58
C PRO A 72 -15.29 -0.11 2.07
N MET A 73 -14.54 -0.76 2.95
CA MET A 73 -13.29 -1.43 2.58
C MET A 73 -13.59 -2.60 1.62
N SER A 74 -12.65 -2.90 0.73
CA SER A 74 -12.80 -4.05 -0.16
C SER A 74 -12.76 -5.36 0.63
N ALA A 75 -13.58 -6.32 0.22
CA ALA A 75 -13.52 -7.70 0.72
C ALA A 75 -12.48 -8.54 -0.04
N VAL A 76 -11.91 -8.01 -1.13
CA VAL A 76 -10.98 -8.74 -2.00
C VAL A 76 -9.57 -8.69 -1.42
N VAL A 77 -9.08 -9.85 -1.00
CA VAL A 77 -7.69 -10.03 -0.60
C VAL A 77 -6.81 -10.22 -1.83
N ARG A 78 -5.73 -9.43 -1.94
CA ARG A 78 -4.74 -9.52 -3.02
C ARG A 78 -3.41 -10.04 -2.49
N HIS A 79 -3.36 -11.27 -2.01
CA HIS A 79 -2.11 -11.84 -1.51
C HIS A 79 -1.21 -12.30 -2.68
N ARG A 80 -0.10 -11.59 -2.89
CA ARG A 80 0.91 -11.82 -3.93
C ARG A 80 2.30 -11.63 -3.31
N PRO A 81 2.80 -12.66 -2.58
CA PRO A 81 4.12 -12.62 -2.00
C PRO A 81 5.19 -12.22 -3.01
N VAL A 82 6.12 -11.41 -2.54
CA VAL A 82 7.25 -10.93 -3.35
C VAL A 82 8.37 -11.96 -3.25
N ASP A 83 8.98 -12.27 -4.38
CA ASP A 83 10.23 -13.03 -4.44
C ASP A 83 11.40 -12.16 -3.97
N PRO A 84 12.09 -12.48 -2.84
CA PRO A 84 13.11 -11.62 -2.28
C PRO A 84 14.32 -11.35 -3.19
N PRO A 85 14.89 -12.34 -3.91
CA PRO A 85 15.96 -12.10 -4.86
C PRO A 85 15.57 -11.12 -5.97
N THR A 86 14.39 -11.29 -6.56
CA THR A 86 13.88 -10.38 -7.62
C THR A 86 13.70 -8.97 -7.08
N GLN A 87 13.14 -8.82 -5.88
CA GLN A 87 12.97 -7.51 -5.26
C GLN A 87 14.30 -6.84 -4.93
N ALA A 88 15.27 -7.59 -4.41
CA ALA A 88 16.60 -7.06 -4.13
C ALA A 88 17.29 -6.53 -5.41
N GLN A 89 17.13 -7.23 -6.54
CA GLN A 89 17.64 -6.77 -7.83
C GLN A 89 16.94 -5.48 -8.30
N LEU A 90 15.61 -5.39 -8.12
CA LEU A 90 14.86 -4.18 -8.45
C LEU A 90 15.31 -2.99 -7.60
N ILE A 91 15.46 -3.18 -6.28
CA ILE A 91 15.97 -2.16 -5.36
C ILE A 91 17.37 -1.72 -5.77
N ALA A 92 18.26 -2.65 -6.11
CA ALA A 92 19.61 -2.31 -6.56
C ALA A 92 19.61 -1.50 -7.87
N THR A 93 18.62 -1.73 -8.74
CA THR A 93 18.52 -1.06 -10.05
C THR A 93 17.99 0.37 -9.94
N ILE A 94 16.93 0.59 -9.14
CA ILE A 94 16.21 1.88 -9.13
C ILE A 94 16.08 2.53 -7.75
N GLY A 95 16.44 1.83 -6.66
CA GLY A 95 16.22 2.30 -5.28
C GLY A 95 17.04 3.55 -4.90
N ALA A 96 18.11 3.85 -5.64
CA ALA A 96 18.88 5.09 -5.46
C ALA A 96 18.21 6.33 -6.06
N ILE A 97 17.22 6.14 -6.94
CA ILE A 97 16.43 7.24 -7.52
C ILE A 97 15.34 7.60 -6.52
N ALA A 98 15.21 8.89 -6.18
CA ALA A 98 14.16 9.37 -5.30
C ALA A 98 12.77 8.97 -5.83
N ALA A 99 11.82 8.66 -4.94
CA ALA A 99 10.53 8.08 -5.34
C ALA A 99 9.71 9.00 -6.26
N GLU A 100 9.84 10.31 -6.09
CA GLU A 100 9.25 11.37 -6.91
C GLU A 100 9.88 11.51 -8.30
N HIS A 101 10.97 10.79 -8.56
CA HIS A 101 11.72 10.79 -9.82
C HIS A 101 11.79 9.39 -10.48
N ARG A 102 11.06 8.41 -9.94
CA ARG A 102 10.93 7.05 -10.48
C ARG A 102 9.71 6.88 -11.36
#